data_AF-A0A0M7MR48-F1
#
_entry.id   AF-A0A0M7MR48-F1
#
_cell.length_a   1.000
_cell.length_b   1.000
_cell.length_c   1.000
_cell.angle_alpha   90.00
_cell.angle_beta   90.00
_cell.angle_gamma   90.00
#
_symmetry.space_group_name_H-M   'P 1'
#
loop_
_entity.id
_entity.type
_entity.pdbx_description
1 polymer ?
#
loop_
_entity_poly.entity_id
_entity_poly.type
_entity_poly.pdbx_seq_one_letter_code
_entity_poly.pdbx_strand_id
1 'polypeptide(L)'
;MKQDFYTAFDRLIGHEGGYSNHPDDPGGETMWGITVAVARANGYAGAMCDLPRDAAKNIYRAQYWDKVRADSMPFSVAFQVFDAAVNHGSGQAARFLQRAVGRTSTAQIVCLQSATATTTFRML
;
A
#
# COMPACT_ATOMS: atom_id res chain seq x y z
N MET A 1 -18.65 -5.88 10.29
CA MET A 1 -17.77 -4.70 10.21
C MET A 1 -16.99 -4.79 8.91
N LYS A 2 -17.07 -3.78 8.03
CA LYS A 2 -16.35 -3.79 6.75
C LYS A 2 -14.89 -3.41 7.05
N GLN A 3 -13.94 -4.31 6.81
CA GLN A 3 -12.52 -4.00 6.98
C GLN A 3 -12.09 -3.08 5.83
N ASP A 4 -11.41 -1.98 6.15
CA ASP A 4 -11.08 -0.88 5.25
C ASP A 4 -9.61 -0.43 5.42
N PHE A 5 -9.19 0.62 4.72
CA PHE A 5 -7.83 1.15 4.79
C PHE A 5 -7.35 1.39 6.23
N TYR A 6 -8.19 1.93 7.12
CA TYR A 6 -7.78 2.21 8.50
C TYR A 6 -7.46 0.94 9.26
N THR A 7 -8.28 -0.11 9.07
CA THR A 7 -8.02 -1.43 9.64
C THR A 7 -6.70 -2.02 9.12
N ALA A 8 -6.41 -1.86 7.82
CA ALA A 8 -5.15 -2.31 7.23
C ALA A 8 -3.94 -1.53 7.75
N PHE A 9 -4.05 -0.20 7.83
CA PHE A 9 -3.00 0.67 8.34
C PHE A 9 -2.66 0.35 9.80
N ASP A 10 -3.67 0.23 10.66
CA ASP A 10 -3.46 -0.08 12.07
C ASP A 10 -2.83 -1.46 12.28
N ARG A 11 -3.13 -2.43 11.42
CA ARG A 11 -2.48 -3.76 11.46
C ARG A 11 -1.04 -3.74 10.98
N LEU A 12 -0.75 -2.96 9.94
CA LEU A 12 0.56 -2.95 9.31
C LEU A 12 1.57 -2.08 10.08
N ILE A 13 1.14 -0.89 10.51
CA ILE A 13 2.00 0.12 11.11
C ILE A 13 1.88 0.14 12.64
N GLY A 14 0.77 -0.41 13.18
CA GLY A 14 0.59 -0.57 14.62
C GLY A 14 0.66 0.74 15.41
N HIS A 15 1.09 0.60 16.67
CA HIS A 15 1.47 1.71 17.56
C HIS A 15 2.99 1.91 17.63
N GLU A 16 3.76 1.11 16.88
CA GLU A 16 5.23 1.04 16.99
C GLU A 16 5.97 2.01 16.06
N GLY A 17 5.25 2.80 15.26
CA GLY A 17 5.81 3.80 14.36
C GLY A 17 6.44 4.98 15.10
N GLY A 18 7.60 4.76 15.71
CA GLY A 18 8.40 5.78 16.38
C GLY A 18 9.30 6.56 15.44
N TYR A 19 9.89 7.63 15.99
CA TYR A 19 10.91 8.41 15.33
C TYR A 19 12.26 7.66 15.35
N SER A 20 12.95 7.64 14.23
CA SER A 20 14.34 7.19 14.14
C SER A 20 15.14 8.13 13.21
N ASN A 21 16.41 8.32 13.54
CA ASN A 21 17.34 9.08 12.73
C ASN A 21 18.74 8.52 12.96
N HIS A 22 19.14 7.58 12.09
CA HIS A 22 20.48 7.00 12.16
C HIS A 22 21.43 7.76 11.23
N PRO A 23 22.60 8.21 11.73
CA PRO A 23 23.55 9.00 10.94
C PRO A 23 24.13 8.24 9.73
N ASP A 24 24.12 6.90 9.77
CA ASP A 24 24.61 6.04 8.68
C ASP A 24 23.49 5.58 7.72
N ASP A 25 22.23 5.95 7.97
CA ASP A 25 21.10 5.57 7.11
C ASP A 25 20.88 6.62 5.99
N PRO A 26 21.01 6.25 4.70
CA PRO A 26 20.73 7.17 3.60
C PRO A 26 19.29 7.71 3.59
N GLY A 27 18.34 7.04 4.25
CA GLY A 27 16.95 7.49 4.39
C GLY A 27 16.73 8.66 5.34
N GLY A 28 17.70 8.93 6.24
CA GLY A 28 17.63 9.99 7.23
C GLY A 28 16.48 9.83 8.22
N GLU A 29 15.87 10.94 8.64
CA GLU A 29 14.78 10.96 9.60
C GLU A 29 13.57 10.15 9.10
N THR A 30 13.08 9.24 9.95
CA THR A 30 11.91 8.41 9.68
C THR A 30 10.93 8.49 10.85
N MET A 31 9.63 8.60 10.54
CA MET A 31 8.55 8.57 11.53
C MET A 31 7.35 7.83 10.93
N TRP A 32 6.71 6.94 11.70
CA TRP A 32 5.65 6.03 11.19
C TRP A 32 6.08 5.18 9.98
N GLY A 33 7.39 4.90 9.83
CA GLY A 33 7.94 4.22 8.64
C GLY A 33 8.03 5.10 7.39
N ILE A 34 7.75 6.40 7.51
CA ILE A 34 7.84 7.38 6.41
C ILE A 34 9.15 8.14 6.56
N THR A 35 10.00 8.07 5.53
CA THR A 35 11.23 8.86 5.47
C THR A 35 10.94 10.33 5.21
N VAL A 36 11.85 11.21 5.61
CA VAL A 36 11.73 12.66 5.39
C VAL A 36 11.50 12.99 3.91
N ALA A 37 12.16 12.29 2.98
CA ALA A 37 11.98 12.51 1.55
C ALA A 37 10.52 12.27 1.11
N VAL A 38 9.91 11.18 1.59
CA VAL A 38 8.50 10.86 1.28
C VAL A 38 7.56 11.85 1.94
N ALA A 39 7.80 12.22 3.20
CA ALA A 39 6.98 13.20 3.91
C ALA A 39 6.97 14.56 3.20
N ARG A 40 8.15 15.04 2.79
CA ARG A 40 8.32 16.31 2.06
C ARG A 40 7.66 16.26 0.68
N ALA A 41 7.81 15.15 -0.06
CA ALA A 41 7.15 14.95 -1.35
C ALA A 41 5.62 14.91 -1.25
N ASN A 42 5.07 14.62 -0.06
CA ASN A 42 3.63 14.65 0.22
C ASN A 42 3.20 15.92 0.98
N GLY A 43 4.03 16.97 0.99
CA GLY A 43 3.67 18.29 1.50
C GLY A 43 3.81 18.48 3.02
N TYR A 44 4.34 17.50 3.75
CA TYR A 44 4.66 17.70 5.16
C TYR A 44 5.99 18.45 5.30
N ALA A 45 5.97 19.64 5.90
CA ALA A 45 7.16 20.50 6.06
C ALA A 45 7.66 20.61 7.51
N GLY A 46 6.95 20.03 8.49
CA GLY A 46 7.32 20.08 9.92
C GLY A 46 8.49 19.17 10.29
N ALA A 47 8.91 19.23 11.55
CA ALA A 47 9.93 18.32 12.09
C ALA A 47 9.43 16.87 12.04
N MET A 48 10.26 15.92 11.61
CA MET A 48 9.79 14.54 11.39
C MET A 48 9.35 13.86 12.69
N CYS A 49 9.96 14.21 13.83
CA CYS A 49 9.53 13.76 15.15
C CYS A 49 8.09 14.17 15.50
N ASP A 50 7.55 15.20 14.85
CA ASP A 50 6.21 15.73 15.08
C ASP A 50 5.23 15.33 13.97
N LEU A 51 5.60 14.40 13.07
CA LEU A 51 4.72 13.96 11.99
C LEU A 51 3.44 13.34 12.58
N PRO A 52 2.25 13.96 12.39
CA PRO A 52 1.03 13.44 12.98
C PRO A 52 0.65 12.10 12.36
N ARG A 53 0.15 11.16 13.18
CA ARG A 53 -0.28 9.84 12.71
C ARG A 53 -1.33 9.93 11.59
N ASP A 54 -2.21 10.93 11.64
CA ASP A 54 -3.22 11.13 10.58
C ASP A 54 -2.60 11.66 9.28
N ALA A 55 -1.55 12.47 9.34
CA ALA A 55 -0.78 12.85 8.16
C ALA A 55 -0.09 11.61 7.56
N ALA A 56 0.49 10.75 8.41
CA ALA A 56 1.06 9.48 7.97
C ALA A 56 0.01 8.58 7.28
N LYS A 57 -1.19 8.43 7.85
CA LYS A 57 -2.30 7.70 7.20
C LYS A 57 -2.61 8.25 5.80
N ASN A 58 -2.70 9.58 5.65
CA ASN A 58 -2.98 10.19 4.36
C ASN A 58 -1.88 9.89 3.33
N ILE A 59 -0.61 9.93 3.75
CA ILE A 59 0.53 9.56 2.90
C ILE A 59 0.42 8.08 2.50
N TYR A 60 0.17 7.17 3.44
CA TYR A 60 0.05 5.74 3.14
C TYR A 60 -1.09 5.43 2.18
N ARG A 61 -2.23 6.11 2.36
CA ARG A 61 -3.38 5.96 1.48
C ARG A 61 -3.02 6.37 0.06
N ALA A 62 -2.49 7.57 -0.11
CA ALA A 62 -2.14 8.12 -1.42
C ALA A 62 -0.99 7.37 -2.11
N GLN A 63 0.03 6.95 -1.35
CA GLN A 63 1.24 6.34 -1.91
C GLN A 63 1.12 4.84 -2.19
N TYR A 64 0.32 4.12 -1.42
CA TYR A 64 0.28 2.65 -1.49
C TYR A 64 -1.13 2.12 -1.74
N TRP A 65 -2.12 2.48 -0.91
CA TRP A 65 -3.47 1.92 -1.00
C TRP A 65 -4.20 2.30 -2.30
N ASP A 66 -4.22 3.59 -2.62
CA ASP A 66 -4.94 4.09 -3.79
C ASP A 66 -4.23 3.70 -5.09
N LYS A 67 -2.87 3.70 -5.10
CA LYS A 67 -2.07 3.32 -6.28
C LYS A 67 -2.29 1.87 -6.72
N VAL A 68 -2.58 0.97 -5.78
CA VAL A 68 -2.91 -0.44 -6.10
C VAL A 68 -4.41 -0.66 -6.26
N ARG A 69 -5.24 0.39 -6.17
CA ARG A 69 -6.71 0.33 -6.26
C ARG A 69 -7.30 -0.66 -5.24
N ALA A 70 -6.75 -0.70 -4.03
CA ALA A 70 -7.10 -1.67 -2.99
C ALA A 70 -8.61 -1.68 -2.64
N ASP A 71 -9.30 -0.53 -2.72
CA ASP A 71 -10.76 -0.43 -2.52
C ASP A 71 -11.59 -1.26 -3.52
N SER A 72 -10.99 -1.69 -4.64
CA SER A 72 -11.66 -2.53 -5.65
C SER A 72 -11.50 -4.04 -5.41
N MET A 73 -10.81 -4.44 -4.34
CA MET A 73 -10.48 -5.84 -4.04
C MET A 73 -11.15 -6.32 -2.75
N PRO A 74 -11.34 -7.65 -2.58
CA PRO A 74 -11.66 -8.21 -1.27
C PRO A 74 -10.58 -7.83 -0.25
N PHE A 75 -10.97 -7.50 0.98
CA PHE A 75 -10.04 -6.96 1.99
C PHE A 75 -8.80 -7.83 2.20
N SER A 76 -8.93 -9.16 2.21
CA SER A 76 -7.78 -10.07 2.38
C SER A 76 -6.74 -9.91 1.27
N VAL A 77 -7.18 -9.70 0.03
CA VAL A 77 -6.30 -9.43 -1.11
C VAL A 77 -5.75 -8.01 -1.02
N ALA A 78 -6.61 -7.04 -0.74
CA ALA A 78 -6.23 -5.63 -0.59
C ALA A 78 -5.12 -5.45 0.46
N PHE A 79 -5.25 -6.12 1.61
CA PHE A 79 -4.27 -6.09 2.69
C PHE A 79 -2.91 -6.65 2.25
N GLN A 80 -2.87 -7.80 1.59
CA GLN A 80 -1.63 -8.40 1.11
C GLN A 80 -0.95 -7.57 0.01
N VAL A 81 -1.74 -6.99 -0.89
CA VAL A 81 -1.22 -6.11 -1.95
C VAL A 81 -0.71 -4.79 -1.36
N PHE A 82 -1.40 -4.24 -0.36
CA PHE A 82 -0.96 -3.06 0.38
C PHE A 82 0.35 -3.30 1.13
N ASP A 83 0.47 -4.40 1.87
CA ASP A 83 1.71 -4.80 2.54
C ASP A 83 2.88 -4.93 1.54
N ALA A 84 2.66 -5.64 0.43
CA ALA A 84 3.66 -5.76 -0.62
C ALA A 84 4.01 -4.41 -1.26
N ALA A 85 3.04 -3.49 -1.38
CA ALA A 85 3.28 -2.15 -1.92
C ALA A 85 4.14 -1.29 -0.99
N VAL A 86 3.96 -1.43 0.33
CA VAL A 86 4.78 -0.75 1.33
C VAL A 86 6.21 -1.29 1.32
N ASN A 87 6.38 -2.61 1.29
CA ASN A 87 7.69 -3.27 1.35
C ASN A 87 8.49 -3.24 0.04
N HIS A 88 7.81 -3.26 -1.11
CA HIS A 88 8.45 -3.44 -2.43
C HIS A 88 8.05 -2.41 -3.48
N GLY A 89 7.20 -1.45 -3.12
CA GLY A 89 6.64 -0.46 -4.03
C GLY A 89 5.42 -0.97 -4.81
N SER A 90 4.47 -0.07 -5.06
CA SER A 90 3.17 -0.38 -5.68
C SER A 90 3.29 -1.05 -7.06
N GLY A 91 4.33 -0.72 -7.83
CA GLY A 91 4.60 -1.35 -9.12
C GLY A 91 5.01 -2.82 -9.02
N GLN A 92 5.80 -3.20 -8.01
CA GLN A 92 6.15 -4.61 -7.79
C GLN A 92 4.99 -5.39 -7.19
N ALA A 93 4.26 -4.79 -6.23
CA ALA A 93 3.05 -5.40 -5.67
C ALA A 93 2.02 -5.75 -6.77
N ALA A 94 1.82 -4.85 -7.73
CA ALA A 94 0.97 -5.12 -8.89
C ALA A 94 1.46 -6.32 -9.72
N ARG A 95 2.77 -6.42 -9.96
CA ARG A 95 3.37 -7.56 -10.69
C ARG A 95 3.23 -8.87 -9.92
N PHE A 96 3.37 -8.85 -8.59
CA PHE A 96 3.15 -10.04 -7.76
C PHE A 96 1.71 -10.52 -7.85
N LEU A 97 0.74 -9.60 -7.74
CA LEU A 97 -0.67 -9.94 -7.89
C LEU A 97 -0.99 -10.49 -9.28
N GLN A 98 -0.47 -9.86 -10.34
CA GLN A 98 -0.65 -10.31 -11.73
C GLN A 98 -0.13 -11.74 -11.94
N ARG A 99 1.06 -12.05 -11.42
CA ARG A 99 1.63 -13.40 -11.47
C ARG A 99 0.78 -14.41 -10.71
N ALA A 100 0.27 -14.06 -9.54
CA ALA A 100 -0.57 -14.94 -8.73
C ALA A 100 -1.91 -15.31 -9.41
N VAL A 101 -2.48 -14.40 -10.20
CA VAL A 101 -3.73 -14.65 -10.95
C VAL A 101 -3.51 -15.13 -12.39
N GLY A 102 -2.26 -15.43 -12.78
CA GLY A 102 -1.92 -15.94 -14.11
C GLY A 102 -2.08 -14.93 -15.26
N ARG A 103 -1.94 -13.62 -15.00
CA ARG A 103 -1.96 -12.57 -16.03
C ARG A 103 -0.57 -11.98 -16.28
N THR A 104 -0.21 -11.84 -17.56
CA THR A 104 1.11 -11.36 -17.99
C THR A 104 1.33 -9.88 -17.66
N SER A 105 2.55 -9.56 -17.24
CA SER A 105 3.00 -8.33 -16.57
C SER A 105 3.03 -7.03 -17.41
N THR A 106 2.24 -6.93 -18.47
CA THR A 106 2.28 -5.80 -19.43
C THR A 106 1.06 -4.88 -19.41
N ALA A 107 0.06 -5.13 -18.55
CA ALA A 107 -1.05 -4.20 -18.39
C ALA A 107 -0.91 -3.45 -17.06
N GLN A 108 -0.90 -2.11 -17.11
CA GLN A 108 -1.23 -1.28 -15.95
C GLN A 108 -2.54 -1.78 -15.31
N ILE A 109 -2.78 -1.48 -14.04
CA ILE A 109 -3.97 -1.84 -13.23
C ILE A 109 -5.27 -1.18 -13.75
N VAL A 110 -5.43 -1.04 -15.05
CA VAL A 110 -6.55 -0.37 -15.71
C VAL A 110 -7.70 -1.35 -15.97
N CYS A 111 -7.48 -2.67 -16.07
CA CYS A 111 -8.56 -3.57 -16.48
C CYS A 111 -8.77 -4.76 -15.53
N LEU A 112 -9.45 -4.52 -14.41
CA LEU A 112 -10.08 -5.58 -13.61
C LEU A 112 -11.58 -5.31 -13.35
N GLN A 113 -12.20 -4.40 -14.10
CA GLN A 113 -13.66 -4.16 -14.04
C GLN A 113 -14.49 -5.14 -14.90
N SER A 114 -13.88 -6.13 -15.55
CA SER A 114 -14.61 -7.05 -16.43
C SER A 114 -14.06 -8.47 -16.36
N ALA A 115 -14.10 -9.06 -15.17
CA ALA A 115 -14.02 -10.51 -15.01
C ALA A 115 -15.18 -11.01 -14.15
N THR A 116 -16.41 -10.84 -14.64
CA THR A 116 -17.48 -11.78 -14.31
C THR A 116 -17.10 -13.12 -14.95
N ALA A 117 -16.33 -13.93 -14.22
CA ALA A 117 -16.06 -15.29 -14.59
C ALA A 117 -17.33 -16.11 -14.35
N THR A 118 -18.24 -16.11 -15.32
CA THR A 118 -19.28 -17.14 -15.43
C THR A 118 -18.60 -18.41 -15.91
N THR A 119 -18.03 -19.17 -14.97
CA THR A 119 -17.58 -20.54 -15.22
C THR A 119 -18.81 -21.43 -15.29
N THR A 120 -19.38 -21.57 -16.48
CA THR A 120 -20.34 -22.65 -16.77
C THR A 120 -19.55 -23.95 -16.89
N PHE A 121 -19.63 -24.76 -15.85
CA PHE A 121 -19.26 -26.17 -15.86
C PHE A 121 -20.18 -26.90 -16.85
N ARG A 122 -19.62 -27.47 -17.91
CA ARG A 122 -20.35 -28.43 -18.76
C ARG A 122 -19.59 -29.75 -18.75
N MET A 123 -20.09 -30.69 -17.95
CA MET A 123 -19.88 -32.12 -18.19
C MET A 123 -20.38 -32.43 -19.60
N LEU A 124 -19.50 -32.93 -20.45
CA LEU A 124 -19.65 -34.20 -21.17
C LEU A 124 -18.23 -34.75 -21.39
#